data_AF-A0ABD5VMX0-F1
#
_entry.id   AF-A0ABD5VMX0-F1
#
_cell.length_a   1.000
_cell.length_b   1.000
_cell.length_c   1.000
_cell.angle_alpha   90.00
_cell.angle_beta   90.00
_cell.angle_gamma   90.00
#
_symmetry.space_group_name_H-M   'P 1'
#
loop_
_entity.id
_entity.type
_entity.pdbx_description
1 polymer ?
#
loop_
_entity_poly.entity_id
_entity_poly.type
_entity_poly.pdbx_seq_one_letter_code
_entity_poly.pdbx_strand_id
1 'polypeptide(L)' 'MTADGDMVGTVDKIAGDEAHVRVDTGLSGSIRSKLGWEDENETVYPLMHDNVDKIQGDEIHLKSSF' A
#
# COMPACT_ATOMS: atom_id res chain seq x y z
N MET A 1 4.81 4.78 0.52
CA MET A 1 6.07 4.41 1.18
C MET A 1 5.79 3.93 2.60
N THR A 2 6.50 2.92 3.10
CA THR A 2 6.44 2.50 4.52
C THR A 2 7.19 3.48 5.41
N ALA A 3 7.04 3.33 6.74
CA ALA A 3 7.82 4.11 7.71
C ALA A 3 9.34 3.84 7.61
N ASP A 4 9.73 2.65 7.13
CA ASP A 4 11.13 2.25 6.93
C ASP A 4 11.73 2.79 5.62
N GLY A 5 10.93 3.46 4.78
CA GLY A 5 11.36 4.01 3.50
C GLY A 5 11.12 3.08 2.30
N ASP A 6 10.43 1.95 2.49
CA ASP A 6 10.19 1.00 1.40
C ASP A 6 9.06 1.48 0.49
N MET A 7 9.30 1.41 -0.82
CA MET A 7 8.26 1.65 -1.82
C MET A 7 7.32 0.44 -1.87
N VAL A 8 6.04 0.68 -1.58
CA VAL A 8 5.00 -0.34 -1.61
C VAL A 8 4.46 -0.54 -3.03
N GLY A 9 4.34 0.57 -3.77
CA GLY A 9 3.80 0.60 -5.11
C GLY A 9 3.15 1.95 -5.41
N THR A 10 2.29 1.96 -6.42
CA THR A 10 1.66 3.18 -6.96
C THR A 10 0.15 3.02 -7.00
N VAL A 11 -0.58 4.10 -6.71
CA VAL A 11 -2.04 4.11 -6.83
C VAL A 11 -2.42 3.94 -8.31
N ASP A 12 -3.16 2.88 -8.61
CA ASP A 12 -3.67 2.56 -9.94
C ASP A 12 -5.01 3.27 -10.19
N LYS A 13 -5.90 3.24 -9.19
CA LYS A 13 -7.22 3.87 -9.24
C LYS A 13 -7.76 4.14 -7.83
N ILE A 14 -8.71 5.06 -7.73
CA ILE A 14 -9.50 5.28 -6.51
C ILE A 14 -10.94 4.86 -6.82
N ALA A 15 -11.50 4.00 -5.97
CA ALA A 15 -12.87 3.53 -6.09
C ALA A 15 -13.59 3.79 -4.76
N GLY A 16 -14.45 4.81 -4.74
CA GLY A 16 -15.07 5.28 -3.50
C GLY A 16 -14.00 5.83 -2.54
N ASP A 17 -13.94 5.25 -1.35
CA ASP A 17 -12.99 5.63 -0.29
C ASP A 17 -11.73 4.75 -0.25
N GLU A 18 -11.60 3.79 -1.18
CA GLU A 18 -10.48 2.86 -1.26
C GLU A 18 -9.56 3.17 -2.44
N ALA A 19 -8.27 3.34 -2.14
CA ALA A 19 -7.23 3.44 -3.16
C ALA A 19 -6.79 2.03 -3.55
N HIS A 20 -6.80 1.70 -4.83
CA HIS A 20 -6.23 0.45 -5.33
C HIS A 20 -4.78 0.70 -5.71
N VAL A 21 -3.87 -0.01 -5.06
CA VAL A 21 -2.42 0.13 -5.22
C VAL A 21 -1.88 -1.04 -6.03
N ARG A 22 -1.20 -0.72 -7.12
CA ARG A 22 -0.38 -1.66 -7.87
C ARG A 22 0.92 -1.88 -7.12
N VAL A 23 1.15 -3.09 -6.64
CA VAL A 23 2.35 -3.46 -5.88
C VAL A 23 3.57 -3.49 -6.78
N ASP A 24 4.68 -2.96 -6.28
CA ASP A 24 5.96 -3.07 -6.98
C ASP A 24 6.57 -4.47 -6.82
N THR A 25 7.26 -4.94 -7.86
CA THR A 25 7.82 -6.32 -7.94
C THR A 25 8.87 -6.68 -6.88
N GLY A 26 9.23 -5.73 -6.00
CA GLY A 26 10.18 -5.92 -4.90
C GLY A 26 9.56 -5.84 -3.49
N LEU A 27 8.24 -5.69 -3.36
CA LEU A 27 7.61 -5.56 -2.05
C LEU A 27 7.76 -6.84 -1.23
N SER A 28 8.24 -6.70 0.02
CA SER A 28 8.40 -7.86 0.90
C SER A 28 7.06 -8.51 1.25
N GLY A 29 7.04 -9.85 1.29
CA GLY A 29 5.86 -10.62 1.69
C GLY A 29 5.37 -10.26 3.10
N SER A 30 6.26 -9.82 3.99
CA SER A 30 5.90 -9.35 5.33
C SER A 30 5.08 -8.05 5.31
N ILE A 31 5.39 -7.10 4.42
CA ILE A 31 4.59 -5.88 4.27
C ILE A 31 3.23 -6.23 3.64
N ARG A 32 3.22 -7.10 2.63
CA ARG A 32 1.97 -7.61 2.03
C ARG A 32 1.06 -8.25 3.07
N SER A 33 1.59 -9.16 3.89
CA SER A 33 0.83 -9.85 4.92
C SER A 33 0.23 -8.89 5.95
N LYS A 34 0.99 -7.88 6.41
CA LYS A 34 0.48 -6.84 7.31
C LYS A 34 -0.67 -6.02 6.70
N LEU A 35 -0.58 -5.72 5.41
CA LEU A 35 -1.63 -5.02 4.67
C LEU A 35 -2.82 -5.92 4.30
N GLY A 36 -2.79 -7.22 4.64
CA GLY A 36 -3.83 -8.19 4.27
C GLY A 36 -3.80 -8.58 2.78
N TRP A 37 -2.68 -8.32 2.09
CA TRP A 37 -2.49 -8.60 0.67
C TRP A 37 -1.94 -10.01 0.46
N GLU A 38 -2.74 -11.02 0.83
CA GLU A 38 -2.29 -12.42 0.88
C GLU A 38 -2.37 -13.16 -0.47
N ASP A 39 -3.15 -12.68 -1.45
CA ASP A 39 -3.25 -13.32 -2.76
C ASP A 39 -2.05 -12.97 -3.65
N GLU A 40 -1.07 -13.85 -3.77
CA GLU A 40 0.15 -13.59 -4.55
C GLU A 40 -0.06 -13.46 -6.07
N ASN A 41 -1.21 -13.91 -6.60
CA ASN A 41 -1.52 -13.78 -8.03
C ASN A 41 -2.09 -12.40 -8.37
N GLU A 42 -2.54 -11.66 -7.37
CA GLU A 42 -3.04 -10.31 -7.53
C GLU A 42 -1.89 -9.30 -7.61
N THR A 43 -2.06 -8.28 -8.43
CA THR A 43 -1.05 -7.21 -8.60
C THR A 43 -1.58 -5.86 -8.14
N VAL A 44 -2.90 -5.75 -7.96
CA VAL A 44 -3.58 -4.53 -7.52
C VAL A 44 -4.43 -4.84 -6.29
N TYR A 45 -4.11 -4.19 -5.17
CA TYR A 45 -4.78 -4.45 -3.90
C TYR A 45 -5.43 -3.18 -3.34
N PRO A 46 -6.55 -3.30 -2.62
CA PRO A 46 -7.12 -2.17 -1.91
C PRO A 46 -6.21 -1.76 -0.75
N LEU A 47 -5.96 -0.45 -0.65
CA LEU A 47 -5.31 0.21 0.47
C LEU A 47 -6.39 0.96 1.26
N MET A 48 -6.61 0.50 2.48
CA MET A 48 -7.52 1.15 3.42
C MET A 48 -6.92 2.47 3.90
N HIS A 49 -7.75 3.51 4.00
CA HIS A 49 -7.35 4.82 4.53
C HIS A 49 -6.79 4.71 5.96
N ASP A 50 -7.26 3.74 6.74
CA ASP A 50 -6.77 3.47 8.09
C ASP A 50 -5.28 3.09 8.16
N ASN A 51 -4.71 2.58 7.07
CA ASN A 51 -3.28 2.26 6.99
C ASN A 51 -2.42 3.46 6.55
N VAL A 52 -3.05 4.57 6.14
CA VAL A 52 -2.38 5.80 5.72
C VAL A 52 -2.06 6.66 6.95
N ASP A 53 -0.79 7.05 7.09
CA ASP A 53 -0.35 8.00 8.12
C ASP A 53 -0.59 9.44 7.64
N LYS A 54 -0.11 9.74 6.44
CA LYS A 54 -0.21 11.07 5.84
C LYS A 54 0.00 11.02 4.33
N ILE A 55 -0.50 12.04 3.65
CA ILE A 55 -0.24 12.28 2.24
C ILE A 55 0.66 13.52 2.15
N GLN A 56 1.79 13.41 1.45
CA GLN A 56 2.73 14.50 1.27
C GLN A 56 3.00 14.70 -0.22
N GLY A 57 2.39 15.75 -0.79
CA GLY A 57 2.40 15.96 -2.24
C GLY A 57 1.74 14.77 -2.94
N ASP A 58 2.54 14.07 -3.75
CA ASP A 58 2.10 12.90 -4.52
C ASP A 58 2.41 11.57 -3.81
N GLU A 59 2.99 11.62 -2.61
CA GLU A 59 3.41 10.43 -1.87
C GLU A 59 2.45 10.09 -0.72
N ILE A 60 2.06 8.82 -0.64
CA ILE A 60 1.27 8.28 0.47
C ILE A 60 2.22 7.58 1.43
N HIS A 61 2.28 8.05 2.67
CA HIS A 61 3.04 7.41 3.74
C HIS A 61 2.12 6.52 4.58
N LEU A 62 2.55 5.29 4.82
CA LEU A 62 1.81 4.32 5.62
C LEU A 62 2.21 4.38 7.09
N LYS A 63 1.28 4.03 7.99
CA LYS A 63 1.51 4.02 9.45
C LYS A 63 2.54 2.98 9.85
N SER A 64 3.45 3.25 10.77
CA SER A 64 4.41 2.21 11.23
C SER A 64 3.80 0.90 11.78
N SER A 65 2.50 0.90 12.12
CA SER A 65 1.76 -0.21 12.74
C SER A 65 0.56 -0.69 11.92
N PHE A 66 0.76 -0.96 10.63
CA PHE A 66 -0.15 -1.79 9.83
C PHE A 66 0.10 -3.28 10.08
#